data_AF-X0V740-F1
#
_entry.id   AF-X0V740-F1
#
_cell.length_a   1.000
_cell.length_b   1.000
_cell.length_c   1.000
_cell.angle_alpha   90.00
_cell.angle_beta   90.00
_cell.angle_gamma   90.00
#
_symmetry.space_group_name_H-M   'P 1'
#
loop_
_entity.id
_entity.type
_entity.pdbx_description
1 polymer ?
#
loop_
_entity_poly.entity_id
_entity_poly.type
_entity_poly.pdbx_seq_one_letter_code
_entity_poly.pdbx_strand_id
1 'polypeptide(L)' 'DVTADAEQDILSIAAVHPLRRDTLQRLLESAGADWKIVEKLLIEGRLVEKKHNQKTYYRIVS' A
#
# COMPACT_ATOMS: atom_id res chain seq x y z
N ASP A 1 -1.86 14.66 10.50
CA ASP A 1 -2.85 14.15 9.53
C ASP A 1 -2.89 12.63 9.53
N VAL A 2 -4.08 12.03 9.60
CA VAL A 2 -4.31 10.56 9.51
C VAL A 2 -3.71 9.96 8.24
N THR A 3 -3.63 10.74 7.16
CA THR A 3 -3.09 10.34 5.86
C THR A 3 -1.59 10.03 5.91
N ALA A 4 -0.83 10.79 6.69
CA ALA A 4 0.62 10.58 6.80
C ALA A 4 0.96 9.31 7.60
N ASP A 5 0.14 8.99 8.60
CA ASP A 5 0.28 7.80 9.44
C ASP A 5 0.01 6.52 8.64
N ALA A 6 -1.12 6.51 7.90
CA ALA A 6 -1.48 5.38 7.03
C ALA A 6 -0.44 5.13 5.92
N GLU A 7 0.12 6.19 5.33
CA GLU A 7 1.18 6.09 4.32
C GLU A 7 2.44 5.43 4.90
N GLN A 8 2.86 5.87 6.09
CA GLN A 8 4.05 5.36 6.77
C GLN A 8 3.88 3.89 7.18
N ASP A 9 2.69 3.51 7.66
CA ASP A 9 2.36 2.14 8.04
C ASP A 9 2.38 1.20 6.84
N ILE A 10 1.74 1.60 5.73
CA ILE A 10 1.74 0.83 4.49
C ILE A 10 3.17 0.53 4.04
N LEU A 11 4.03 1.55 4.05
CA LEU A 11 5.41 1.41 3.62
C LEU A 11 6.22 0.53 4.58
N SER A 12 6.08 0.73 5.89
CA SER A 12 6.79 -0.05 6.90
C SER A 12 6.47 -1.54 6.79
N ILE A 13 5.21 -1.89 6.53
CA ILE A 13 4.79 -3.29 6.35
C ILE A 13 5.23 -3.81 4.97
N ALA A 14 5.06 -3.02 3.90
CA ALA A 14 5.43 -3.40 2.54
C ALA A 14 6.95 -3.57 2.34
N ALA A 15 7.78 -2.98 3.21
CA ALA A 15 9.23 -3.15 3.22
C ALA A 15 9.65 -4.57 3.58
N VAL A 16 8.92 -5.22 4.48
CA VAL A 16 9.27 -6.56 4.99
C VAL A 16 8.62 -7.66 4.14
N HIS A 17 7.40 -7.42 3.62
CA HIS A 17 6.70 -8.38 2.77
C HIS A 17 5.79 -7.69 1.74
N PRO A 18 5.61 -8.27 0.53
CA PRO A 18 4.61 -7.77 -0.42
C PRO A 18 3.18 -7.84 0.14
N LEU A 19 2.48 -6.71 0.11
CA LEU A 19 1.10 -6.60 0.55
C LEU A 19 0.12 -7.00 -0.56
N ARG A 20 -0.99 -7.65 -0.22
CA ARG A 20 -2.10 -7.87 -1.17
C ARG A 20 -3.04 -6.67 -1.19
N ARG A 21 -3.81 -6.52 -2.28
CA ARG A 21 -4.85 -5.48 -2.40
C ARG A 21 -5.82 -5.48 -1.22
N ASP A 22 -6.33 -6.66 -0.84
CA ASP A 22 -7.29 -6.80 0.26
C ASP A 22 -6.68 -6.38 1.61
N THR A 23 -5.39 -6.62 1.81
CA THR A 23 -4.69 -6.21 3.04
C THR A 23 -4.54 -4.70 3.12
N LEU A 24 -4.15 -4.05 2.01
CA LEU A 24 -4.10 -2.59 1.94
C LEU A 24 -5.46 -1.96 2.17
N GLN A 25 -6.52 -2.52 1.59
CA GLN A 25 -7.87 -2.00 1.77
C GLN A 25 -8.28 -2.02 3.25
N ARG A 26 -8.04 -3.13 3.95
CA ARG A 26 -8.33 -3.24 5.40
C ARG A 26 -7.51 -2.29 6.26
N LEU A 27 -6.23 -2.08 5.91
CA LEU A 27 -5.36 -1.13 6.62
C LEU A 27 -5.90 0.31 6.46
N LEU A 28 -6.27 0.70 5.24
CA LEU A 28 -6.84 2.00 4.96
C LEU A 28 -8.20 2.18 5.66
N GLU A 29 -9.09 1.20 5.60
CA GLU A 29 -10.38 1.22 6.29
C GLU A 29 -10.21 1.37 7.81
N SER A 30 -9.25 0.65 8.42
CA SER A 30 -8.96 0.74 9.84
C SER A 30 -8.40 2.11 10.25
N ALA A 31 -7.68 2.76 9.34
CA ALA A 31 -7.11 4.10 9.53
C ALA A 31 -8.08 5.23 9.14
N GLY A 32 -9.27 4.92 8.62
CA GLY A 32 -10.19 5.93 8.06
C GLY A 32 -9.62 6.67 6.85
N ALA A 33 -8.74 6.01 6.11
CA ALA A 33 -8.00 6.55 4.98
C ALA A 33 -8.56 6.04 3.63
N ASP A 34 -8.32 6.79 2.57
CA ASP A 34 -8.82 6.49 1.23
C ASP A 34 -7.76 5.77 0.36
N TRP A 35 -8.23 4.97 -0.62
CA TRP A 35 -7.37 4.27 -1.58
C TRP A 35 -6.45 5.21 -2.37
N LYS A 36 -6.79 6.50 -2.47
CA LYS A 36 -5.94 7.56 -3.04
C LYS A 36 -4.52 7.58 -2.50
N ILE A 37 -4.29 7.16 -1.24
CA ILE A 37 -2.93 7.06 -0.69
C ILE A 37 -2.10 6.03 -1.46
N VAL A 38 -2.67 4.86 -1.73
CA VAL A 38 -1.99 3.81 -2.50
C VAL A 38 -1.76 4.26 -3.94
N GLU A 39 -2.74 4.94 -4.55
CA GLU A 39 -2.58 5.50 -5.90
C GLU A 39 -1.44 6.53 -5.95
N LYS A 40 -1.37 7.44 -4.97
CA LYS A 40 -0.27 8.39 -4.82
C LYS A 40 1.07 7.68 -4.72
N LEU A 41 1.20 6.66 -3.86
CA LEU A 41 2.45 5.91 -3.69
C LEU A 41 2.89 5.16 -4.95
N LEU A 42 1.94 4.69 -5.77
CA LEU A 42 2.22 4.09 -7.08
C LEU A 42 2.72 5.15 -8.07
N ILE A 43 2.08 6.33 -8.10
CA ILE A 43 2.48 7.44 -8.97
C ILE A 43 3.87 7.96 -8.60
N GLU A 44 4.17 8.07 -7.30
CA GLU A 44 5.48 8.48 -6.78
C GLU A 44 6.57 7.39 -6.94
N GLY A 45 6.21 6.20 -7.42
CA GLY A 45 7.14 5.09 -7.60
C GLY A 45 7.62 4.45 -6.29
N ARG A 46 7.02 4.82 -5.16
CA ARG A 46 7.35 4.25 -3.84
C ARG A 46 6.77 2.85 -3.66
N LEU A 47 5.66 2.57 -4.32
CA LEU A 47 5.09 1.23 -4.47
C LEU A 47 5.10 0.79 -5.93
N VAL A 48 5.25 -0.52 -6.15
CA VAL A 48 5.01 -1.16 -7.45
C VAL A 48 3.95 -2.24 -7.31
N GLU A 49 2.97 -2.20 -8.21
CA GLU A 49 1.99 -3.26 -8.39
C GLU A 49 2.60 -4.42 -9.20
N LYS A 50 2.49 -5.64 -8.69
CA LYS A 50 2.87 -6.88 -9.38
C LYS A 50 1.73 -7.87 -9.35
N LYS A 51 1.29 -8.32 -10.53
CA LYS A 51 0.29 -9.37 -10.68
C LYS A 51 0.97 -10.74 -10.72
N HIS A 52 0.52 -11.67 -9.89
CA HIS A 52 0.99 -13.06 -9.85
C HIS A 52 -0.17 -14.00 -9.53
N ASN A 53 -0.42 -15.01 -10.38
CA ASN A 53 -1.48 -16.00 -10.21
C ASN A 53 -2.85 -15.40 -9.83
N GLN A 54 -3.33 -14.44 -10.63
CA GLN A 54 -4.60 -13.71 -10.43
C GLN A 54 -4.67 -12.85 -9.16
N LYS A 55 -3.56 -12.73 -8.41
CA LYS A 55 -3.46 -11.88 -7.22
C LYS A 55 -2.58 -10.67 -7.51
N THR A 56 -3.01 -9.53 -7.01
CA THR A 56 -2.23 -8.29 -7.06
C THR A 56 -1.48 -8.09 -5.75
N TYR A 57 -0.17 -7.87 -5.88
CA TYR A 57 0.74 -7.57 -4.78
C TYR A 57 1.35 -6.17 -4.95
N TYR A 58 1.62 -5.50 -3.84
CA TYR A 58 2.24 -4.20 -3.75
C TYR A 58 3.49 -4.32 -2.89
N ARG A 59 4.62 -3.83 -3.39
CA ARG A 59 5.90 -3.85 -2.67
C ARG A 59 6.62 -2.52 -2.83
N ILE A 60 7.51 -2.22 -1.89
CA ILE A 60 8.41 -1.08 -2.01
C ILE A 60 9.41 -1.29 -3.15
N VAL A 61 9.74 -0.19 -3.82
CA VAL A 61 10.90 -0.07 -4.69
C VAL A 61 12.05 0.47 -3.86
N SER A 62 13.12 -0.32 -3.73
CA SER A 62 14.38 0.11 -3.13
C SER A 62 15.25 0.85 -4.15
#